data_AF-A0A8E2DDI4-F1
#
_entry.id   AF-A0A8E2DDI4-F1
#
_cell.length_a   1.000
_cell.length_b   1.000
_cell.length_c   1.000
_cell.angle_alpha   90.00
_cell.angle_beta   90.00
_cell.angle_gamma   90.00
#
_symmetry.space_group_name_H-M   'P 1'
#
loop_
_entity.id
_entity.type
_entity.pdbx_description
1 polymer ?
#
loop_
_entity_poly.entity_id
_entity_poly.type
_entity_poly.pdbx_seq_one_letter_code
_entity_poly.pdbx_strand_id
1 'polypeptide(L)'
;VLKPREPDAFNGTADVQAFHKFMQQITDYLDGYDIHPSRQAVTVSNFLTDKAYEFYVVMVSRNPRVWTLRQLFIELFNYCFPVDFRMKMRQKLRKCYQKDKSVLEFIHELESLFMMAGVLFEQEQVDKLWTGLNTYIQKGLWHEKLSPTTASWQAI
;
A
#
# COMPACT_ATOMS: atom_id res chain seq x y z
N VAL A 1 13.09 -24.24 14.21
CA VAL A 1 12.39 -23.23 13.38
C VAL A 1 12.13 -22.01 14.26
N LEU A 2 12.61 -20.83 13.86
CA LEU A 2 12.32 -19.57 14.57
C LEU A 2 10.83 -19.27 14.45
N LYS A 3 10.16 -19.04 15.58
CA LYS A 3 8.75 -18.63 15.58
C LYS A 3 8.63 -17.28 14.85
N PRO A 4 7.70 -17.14 13.88
CA PRO A 4 7.38 -15.84 13.30
C PRO A 4 7.08 -14.81 14.40
N ARG A 5 7.54 -13.58 14.21
CA ARG A 5 7.24 -12.48 15.12
C ARG A 5 5.72 -12.23 15.10
N GLU A 6 5.13 -12.02 16.28
CA GLU A 6 3.72 -11.64 16.39
C GLU A 6 3.45 -10.27 15.74
N PRO A 7 2.38 -10.13 14.96
CA PRO A 7 1.96 -8.86 14.37
C PRO A 7 1.60 -7.82 15.43
N ASP A 8 1.86 -6.55 15.12
CA ASP A 8 1.34 -5.45 15.93
C ASP A 8 -0.16 -5.29 15.64
N ALA A 9 -0.96 -4.94 16.66
CA ALA A 9 -2.41 -4.78 16.50
C ALA A 9 -2.76 -3.58 15.61
N PHE A 10 -3.81 -3.71 14.80
CA PHE A 10 -4.34 -2.62 13.99
C PHE A 10 -5.72 -2.17 14.49
N ASN A 11 -5.85 -0.89 14.81
CA ASN A 11 -7.05 -0.31 15.41
C ASN A 11 -8.04 0.29 14.38
N GLY A 12 -7.70 0.28 13.09
CA GLY A 12 -8.54 0.87 12.05
C GLY A 12 -8.30 2.37 11.80
N THR A 13 -7.20 2.94 12.29
CA THR A 13 -6.79 4.29 11.88
C THR A 13 -6.55 4.34 10.36
N ALA A 14 -6.97 5.42 9.72
CA ALA A 14 -6.77 5.67 8.29
C ALA A 14 -5.31 6.11 7.98
N ASP A 15 -4.35 5.31 8.43
CA ASP A 15 -2.92 5.43 8.18
C ASP A 15 -2.47 4.26 7.30
N VAL A 16 -1.97 4.58 6.11
CA VAL A 16 -1.58 3.57 5.11
C VAL A 16 -0.30 2.86 5.50
N GLN A 17 0.66 3.56 6.12
CA GLN A 17 1.89 2.90 6.55
C GLN A 17 1.60 1.89 7.65
N ALA A 18 0.75 2.26 8.62
CA ALA A 18 0.27 1.34 9.65
C ALA A 18 -0.48 0.14 9.04
N PHE A 19 -1.37 0.39 8.08
CA PHE A 19 -2.13 -0.66 7.41
C PHE A 19 -1.25 -1.61 6.57
N HIS A 20 -0.29 -1.08 5.80
CA HIS A 20 0.63 -1.89 5.00
C HIS A 20 1.56 -2.73 5.89
N LYS A 21 2.11 -2.13 6.94
CA LYS A 21 2.89 -2.85 7.96
C LYS A 21 2.08 -4.00 8.55
N PHE A 22 0.82 -3.75 8.91
CA PHE A 22 -0.09 -4.77 9.43
C PHE A 22 -0.32 -5.89 8.41
N MET A 23 -0.63 -5.56 7.15
CA MET A 23 -0.81 -6.55 6.08
C MET A 23 0.42 -7.46 5.95
N GLN A 24 1.61 -6.87 5.88
CA GLN A 24 2.87 -7.61 5.76
C GLN A 24 3.11 -8.53 6.96
N GLN A 25 3.02 -8.00 8.18
CA GLN A 25 3.22 -8.79 9.40
C GLN A 25 2.22 -9.95 9.52
N ILE A 26 0.96 -9.71 9.15
CA ILE A 26 -0.07 -10.77 9.16
C ILE A 26 0.22 -11.82 8.10
N THR A 27 0.58 -11.44 6.87
CA THR A 27 0.93 -12.41 5.83
C THR A 27 2.12 -13.27 6.27
N ASP A 28 3.20 -12.64 6.73
CA ASP A 28 4.40 -13.34 7.22
C ASP A 28 4.08 -14.28 8.40
N TYR A 29 3.20 -13.84 9.31
CA TYR A 29 2.76 -14.65 10.45
C TYR A 29 1.93 -15.86 10.01
N LEU A 30 0.94 -15.67 9.14
CA LEU A 30 0.07 -16.74 8.66
C LEU A 30 0.87 -17.78 7.84
N ASP A 31 1.78 -17.31 6.98
CA ASP A 31 2.63 -18.16 6.16
C ASP A 31 3.65 -18.92 7.02
N GLY A 32 4.29 -18.23 7.97
CA GLY A 32 5.28 -18.83 8.86
C GLY A 32 4.72 -19.91 9.81
N TYR A 33 3.40 -19.90 10.07
CA TYR A 33 2.69 -20.92 10.84
C TYR A 33 1.85 -21.88 9.99
N ASP A 34 1.88 -21.76 8.66
CA ASP A 34 1.06 -22.55 7.72
C ASP A 34 -0.42 -22.58 8.11
N ILE A 35 -0.96 -21.40 8.43
CA ILE A 35 -2.36 -21.28 8.89
C ILE A 35 -3.29 -21.54 7.71
N HIS A 36 -4.06 -22.63 7.84
CA HIS A 36 -5.05 -23.03 6.85
C HIS A 36 -5.99 -21.87 6.44
N PRO A 37 -6.29 -21.65 5.15
CA PRO A 37 -7.07 -20.51 4.65
C PRO A 37 -8.38 -20.25 5.41
N SER A 38 -9.14 -21.30 5.72
CA SER A 38 -10.41 -21.19 6.46
C SER A 38 -10.27 -20.70 7.91
N ARG A 39 -9.07 -20.62 8.47
CA ARG A 39 -8.79 -20.10 9.81
C ARG A 39 -8.17 -18.70 9.78
N GLN A 40 -7.66 -18.25 8.64
CA GLN A 40 -6.92 -17.00 8.53
C GLN A 40 -7.72 -15.81 9.03
N ALA A 41 -8.98 -15.62 8.59
CA ALA A 41 -9.79 -14.48 9.05
C ALA A 41 -10.02 -14.45 10.57
N VAL A 42 -10.17 -15.61 11.21
CA VAL A 42 -10.28 -15.71 12.68
C VAL A 42 -8.94 -15.36 13.32
N THR A 43 -7.83 -15.90 12.82
CA THR A 43 -6.49 -15.59 13.32
C THR A 43 -6.18 -14.10 13.21
N VAL A 44 -6.50 -13.47 12.08
CA VAL A 44 -6.30 -12.02 11.87
C VAL A 44 -7.11 -11.21 12.90
N SER A 45 -8.33 -11.64 13.24
CA SER A 45 -9.18 -10.89 14.17
C SER A 45 -8.59 -10.70 15.57
N ASN A 46 -7.68 -11.59 16.00
CA ASN A 46 -6.96 -11.46 17.27
C ASN A 46 -6.02 -10.25 17.31
N PHE A 47 -5.67 -9.70 16.15
CA PHE A 47 -4.79 -8.55 15.98
C PHE A 47 -5.55 -7.31 15.49
N LEU A 48 -6.89 -7.35 15.47
CA LEU A 48 -7.73 -6.20 15.17
C LEU A 48 -8.27 -5.62 16.48
N THR A 49 -8.23 -4.31 16.59
CA THR A 49 -8.81 -3.57 17.74
C THR A 49 -9.72 -2.45 17.25
N ASP A 50 -10.50 -1.87 18.17
CA ASP A 50 -11.35 -0.70 17.93
C ASP A 50 -12.19 -0.81 16.63
N LYS A 51 -12.04 0.16 15.71
CA LYS A 51 -12.80 0.24 14.44
C LYS A 51 -12.51 -0.97 13.54
N ALA A 52 -11.28 -1.47 13.54
CA ALA A 52 -10.94 -2.65 12.75
C ALA A 52 -11.58 -3.93 13.31
N TYR A 53 -11.70 -4.05 14.63
CA TYR A 53 -12.42 -5.17 15.23
C TYR A 53 -13.93 -5.07 15.00
N GLU A 54 -14.49 -3.86 15.02
CA GLU A 54 -15.89 -3.62 14.65
C GLU A 54 -16.20 -4.14 13.23
N PHE A 55 -15.32 -3.86 12.26
CA PHE A 55 -15.41 -4.44 10.91
C PHE A 55 -15.53 -5.96 10.95
N TYR A 56 -14.68 -6.64 11.74
CA TYR A 56 -14.72 -8.09 11.83
C TYR A 56 -16.06 -8.58 12.39
N VAL A 57 -16.54 -7.95 13.47
CA VAL A 57 -17.83 -8.30 14.08
C VAL A 57 -18.98 -8.11 13.10
N VAL A 58 -19.04 -6.97 12.40
CA VAL A 58 -20.16 -6.62 11.52
C VAL A 58 -20.15 -7.42 10.21
N MET A 59 -18.99 -7.59 9.59
CA MET A 59 -18.90 -8.10 8.21
C MET A 59 -18.45 -9.56 8.14
N VAL A 60 -17.56 -9.99 9.03
CA VAL A 60 -16.79 -11.24 8.88
C VAL A 60 -17.28 -12.36 9.79
N SER A 61 -17.67 -12.02 11.03
CA SER A 61 -17.95 -12.96 12.12
C SER A 61 -19.01 -14.01 11.82
N ARG A 62 -19.96 -13.70 10.93
CA ARG A 62 -21.03 -14.61 10.52
C ARG A 62 -20.52 -15.86 9.82
N ASN A 63 -19.47 -15.73 9.00
CA ASN A 63 -18.88 -16.86 8.30
C ASN A 63 -17.41 -16.60 7.98
N PRO A 64 -16.52 -16.53 8.98
CA PRO A 64 -15.12 -16.15 8.77
C PRO A 64 -14.36 -17.16 7.90
N ARG A 65 -14.85 -18.39 7.78
CA ARG A 65 -14.16 -19.49 7.07
C ARG A 65 -14.16 -19.35 5.55
N VAL A 66 -15.08 -18.55 4.99
CA VAL A 66 -15.16 -18.31 3.54
C VAL A 66 -14.39 -17.07 3.10
N TRP A 67 -13.88 -16.27 4.03
CA TRP A 67 -13.13 -15.06 3.73
C TRP A 67 -11.70 -15.42 3.33
N THR A 68 -11.31 -15.00 2.13
CA THR A 68 -9.90 -15.02 1.73
C THR A 68 -9.15 -13.87 2.41
N LEU A 69 -7.85 -14.05 2.67
CA LEU A 69 -7.01 -12.99 3.23
C LEU A 69 -7.02 -11.71 2.36
N ARG A 70 -7.00 -11.88 1.04
CA ARG A 70 -7.12 -10.78 0.08
C ARG A 70 -8.42 -10.00 0.24
N GLN A 71 -9.56 -10.70 0.30
CA GLN A 71 -10.86 -10.05 0.48
C GLN A 71 -10.93 -9.35 1.84
N LEU A 72 -10.41 -9.98 2.89
CA LEU A 72 -10.37 -9.41 4.24
C LEU A 72 -9.64 -8.06 4.24
N PHE A 73 -8.45 -7.97 3.64
CA PHE A 73 -7.70 -6.70 3.58
C PHE A 73 -8.40 -5.64 2.73
N ILE A 74 -8.99 -6.00 1.59
CA ILE A 74 -9.73 -5.05 0.75
C ILE A 74 -10.90 -4.44 1.52
N GLU A 75 -11.71 -5.27 2.17
CA GLU A 75 -12.90 -4.78 2.89
C GLU A 75 -12.54 -4.08 4.20
N LEU A 76 -11.49 -4.53 4.91
CA LEU A 76 -10.97 -3.83 6.08
C LEU A 76 -10.48 -2.43 5.70
N PHE A 77 -9.78 -2.29 4.57
CA PHE A 77 -9.39 -0.98 4.04
C PHE A 77 -10.62 -0.13 3.73
N ASN A 78 -11.61 -0.67 3.00
CA ASN A 78 -12.81 0.07 2.63
C ASN A 78 -13.64 0.50 3.86
N TYR A 79 -13.61 -0.27 4.96
CA TYR A 79 -14.30 0.06 6.20
C TYR A 79 -13.57 1.14 7.02
N CYS A 80 -12.24 1.02 7.11
CA CYS A 80 -11.43 1.89 7.97
C CYS A 80 -11.14 3.24 7.32
N PHE A 81 -10.92 3.27 6.00
CA PHE A 81 -10.52 4.47 5.27
C PHE A 81 -11.73 5.26 4.73
N PRO A 82 -11.61 6.60 4.59
CA PRO A 82 -12.65 7.39 3.94
C PRO A 82 -12.95 6.92 2.51
N VAL A 83 -14.21 6.97 2.09
CA VAL A 83 -14.62 6.58 0.73
C VAL A 83 -13.89 7.38 -0.35
N ASP A 84 -13.55 8.65 -0.04
CA ASP A 84 -12.81 9.54 -0.93
C ASP A 84 -11.29 9.42 -0.82
N PHE A 85 -10.78 8.47 -0.02
CA PHE A 85 -9.35 8.35 0.26
C PHE A 85 -8.54 8.15 -1.01
N ARG A 86 -8.90 7.17 -1.85
CA ARG A 86 -8.19 6.90 -3.12
C ARG A 86 -8.22 8.12 -4.04
N MET A 87 -9.34 8.86 -4.07
CA MET A 87 -9.45 10.10 -4.85
C MET A 87 -8.49 11.18 -4.32
N LYS A 88 -8.47 11.40 -2.99
CA LYS A 88 -7.52 12.33 -2.35
C LYS A 88 -6.08 11.95 -2.62
N MET A 89 -5.74 10.67 -2.59
CA MET A 89 -4.38 10.18 -2.88
C MET A 89 -4.00 10.40 -4.34
N ARG A 90 -4.92 10.16 -5.29
CA ARG A 90 -4.71 10.53 -6.70
C ARG A 90 -4.52 12.04 -6.88
N GLN A 91 -5.25 12.87 -6.15
CA GLN A 91 -5.05 14.33 -6.17
C GLN A 91 -3.70 14.75 -5.60
N LYS A 92 -3.27 14.14 -4.49
CA LYS A 92 -1.92 14.35 -3.92
C LYS A 92 -0.84 13.94 -4.91
N LEU A 93 -0.97 12.75 -5.51
CA LEU A 93 -0.04 12.23 -6.52
C LEU A 93 0.10 13.20 -7.71
N ARG A 94 -1.02 13.72 -8.24
CA ARG A 94 -1.00 14.72 -9.32
C ARG A 94 -0.18 15.96 -8.95
N LYS A 95 -0.32 16.43 -7.69
CA LYS A 95 0.34 17.64 -7.17
C LYS A 95 1.74 17.39 -6.58
N CYS A 96 2.23 16.14 -6.62
CA CYS A 96 3.53 15.75 -6.08
C CYS A 96 4.64 16.08 -7.08
N TYR A 97 5.67 16.80 -6.64
CA TYR A 97 6.83 17.22 -7.43
C TYR A 97 8.07 17.20 -6.54
N GLN A 98 9.25 16.97 -7.12
CA GLN A 98 10.52 16.87 -6.40
C GLN A 98 10.81 18.13 -5.58
N LYS A 99 10.77 19.32 -6.21
CA LYS A 99 11.09 20.61 -5.57
C LYS A 99 12.47 20.55 -4.89
N ASP A 100 12.54 20.87 -3.60
CA ASP A 100 13.79 20.91 -2.83
C ASP A 100 14.23 19.53 -2.30
N LYS A 101 13.45 18.47 -2.55
CA LYS A 101 13.78 17.11 -2.13
C LYS A 101 14.87 16.51 -3.01
N SER A 102 15.68 15.64 -2.43
CA SER A 102 16.51 14.74 -3.22
C SER A 102 15.64 13.84 -4.11
N VAL A 103 16.23 13.30 -5.18
CA VAL A 103 15.53 12.36 -6.07
C VAL A 103 15.06 11.14 -5.30
N LEU A 104 15.88 10.62 -4.38
CA LEU A 104 15.54 9.45 -3.57
C LEU A 104 14.35 9.70 -2.64
N GLU A 105 14.32 10.83 -1.93
CA GLU A 105 13.18 11.22 -1.09
C GLU A 105 11.89 11.37 -1.91
N PHE A 106 12.00 11.92 -3.13
CA PHE A 106 10.88 12.06 -4.03
C PHE A 106 10.36 10.71 -4.54
N ILE A 107 11.26 9.79 -4.91
CA ILE A 107 10.92 8.41 -5.31
C ILE A 107 10.15 7.71 -4.18
N HIS A 108 10.65 7.75 -2.94
CA HIS A 108 9.98 7.12 -1.80
C HIS A 108 8.58 7.70 -1.52
N GLU A 109 8.41 9.02 -1.68
CA GLU A 109 7.09 9.65 -1.57
C GLU A 109 6.14 9.17 -2.69
N LEU A 110 6.63 9.06 -3.93
CA LEU A 110 5.86 8.56 -5.06
C LEU A 110 5.45 7.10 -4.88
N GLU A 111 6.35 6.21 -4.48
CA GLU A 111 6.06 4.79 -4.21
C GLU A 111 4.93 4.64 -3.21
N SER A 112 4.99 5.44 -2.13
CA SER A 112 3.93 5.49 -1.13
C SER A 112 2.61 5.98 -1.72
N LEU A 113 2.62 7.06 -2.51
CA LEU A 113 1.42 7.60 -3.15
C LEU A 113 0.83 6.68 -4.21
N PHE A 114 1.63 5.93 -4.98
CA PHE A 114 1.15 4.96 -5.97
C PHE A 114 0.41 3.81 -5.29
N MET A 115 1.00 3.27 -4.23
CA MET A 115 0.37 2.24 -3.40
C MET A 115 -0.97 2.73 -2.86
N MET A 116 -1.01 3.94 -2.30
CA MET A 116 -2.21 4.55 -1.74
C MET A 116 -3.30 4.88 -2.77
N ALA A 117 -2.90 5.32 -3.96
CA ALA A 117 -3.80 5.68 -5.05
C ALA A 117 -4.30 4.46 -5.86
N GLY A 118 -3.68 3.29 -5.65
CA GLY A 118 -3.92 2.09 -6.45
C GLY A 118 -3.45 2.26 -7.89
N VAL A 119 -2.27 2.85 -8.10
CA VAL A 119 -1.64 2.98 -9.42
C VAL A 119 -0.80 1.74 -9.68
N LEU A 120 -1.27 0.89 -10.59
CA LEU A 120 -0.70 -0.44 -10.83
C LEU A 120 0.18 -0.52 -12.08
N PHE A 121 0.04 0.42 -13.02
CA PHE A 121 0.76 0.38 -14.29
C PHE A 121 2.10 1.12 -14.16
N GLU A 122 3.20 0.41 -14.41
CA GLU A 122 4.56 0.98 -14.34
C GLU A 122 4.71 2.22 -15.23
N GLN A 123 4.09 2.22 -16.41
CA GLN A 123 4.13 3.37 -17.32
C GLN A 123 3.50 4.65 -16.72
N GLU A 124 2.43 4.52 -15.93
CA GLU A 124 1.85 5.66 -15.20
C GLU A 124 2.80 6.14 -14.08
N GLN A 125 3.56 5.22 -13.49
CA GLN A 125 4.54 5.54 -12.47
C GLN A 125 5.74 6.29 -13.07
N VAL A 126 6.30 5.78 -14.16
CA VAL A 126 7.40 6.39 -14.92
C VAL A 126 7.03 7.78 -15.42
N ASP A 127 5.85 7.95 -16.03
CA ASP A 127 5.37 9.26 -16.47
C ASP A 127 5.26 10.25 -15.31
N LYS A 128 4.73 9.80 -14.17
CA LYS A 128 4.59 10.66 -12.99
C LYS A 128 5.93 10.99 -12.32
N LEU A 129 6.88 10.06 -12.28
CA LEU A 129 8.25 10.31 -11.83
C LEU A 129 8.91 11.36 -12.73
N TRP A 130 8.93 11.12 -14.03
CA TRP A 130 9.54 12.03 -15.01
C TRP A 130 8.96 13.44 -14.93
N THR A 131 7.63 13.57 -15.03
CA THR A 131 6.95 14.88 -15.01
C THR A 131 7.03 15.57 -13.66
N GLY A 132 7.32 14.82 -12.59
CA GLY A 132 7.48 15.31 -11.23
C GLY A 132 8.91 15.75 -10.87
N LEU A 133 9.93 15.26 -11.56
CA LEU A 133 11.33 15.63 -11.35
C LEU A 133 11.60 17.09 -11.72
N ASN A 134 12.65 17.68 -11.13
CA ASN A 134 13.07 19.03 -11.49
C ASN A 134 13.53 19.10 -12.95
N THR A 135 13.28 20.25 -13.60
CA THR A 135 13.50 20.43 -15.05
C THR A 135 14.94 20.19 -15.50
N TYR A 136 15.93 20.45 -14.65
CA TYR A 136 17.34 20.17 -14.98
C TYR A 136 17.64 18.67 -15.05
N ILE A 137 16.98 17.86 -14.20
CA ILE A 137 17.12 16.39 -14.20
C ILE A 137 16.44 15.83 -15.45
N GLN A 138 15.23 16.29 -15.76
CA GLN A 138 14.53 15.90 -16.98
C GLN A 138 15.38 16.15 -18.23
N LYS A 139 16.07 17.30 -18.31
CA LYS A 139 17.01 17.61 -19.40
C LYS A 139 18.18 16.62 -19.45
N GLY A 140 18.75 16.26 -18.30
CA GLY A 140 19.81 15.25 -18.21
C GLY A 140 19.35 13.88 -18.73
N LEU A 141 18.16 13.44 -18.34
CA LEU A 141 17.59 12.17 -18.81
C LEU A 141 17.35 12.18 -20.33
N TRP A 142 16.89 13.30 -20.90
CA TRP A 142 16.79 13.47 -22.36
C TRP A 142 18.15 13.35 -23.05
N HIS A 143 19.22 13.90 -22.46
CA HIS A 143 20.57 13.77 -23.00
C HIS A 143 21.06 12.32 -23.01
N GLU A 144 20.69 11.53 -22.00
CA GLU A 144 20.93 10.07 -21.92
C GLU A 144 19.98 9.25 -22.82
N LYS A 145 19.18 9.90 -23.66
CA LYS A 145 18.20 9.28 -24.58
C LYS A 145 17.11 8.46 -23.88
N LEU A 146 16.85 8.76 -22.61
CA LEU A 146 15.71 8.23 -21.88
C LEU A 146 14.48 9.09 -22.17
N SER A 147 13.29 8.49 -22.11
CA SER A 147 12.02 9.20 -22.24
C SER A 147 10.95 8.48 -21.40
N PRO A 148 9.85 9.15 -21.05
CA PRO A 148 8.75 8.53 -20.30
C PRO A 148 8.16 7.27 -20.94
N THR A 149 8.34 7.09 -22.26
CA THR A 149 7.81 5.93 -23.00
C THR A 149 8.85 4.85 -23.26
N THR A 150 10.14 5.13 -23.03
CA THR A 150 11.25 4.19 -23.29
C THR A 150 12.01 3.79 -22.03
N ALA A 151 11.91 4.56 -20.95
CA ALA A 151 12.56 4.29 -19.68
C ALA A 151 11.72 3.35 -18.80
N SER A 152 12.38 2.48 -18.04
CA SER A 152 11.78 1.74 -16.93
C SER A 152 11.92 2.52 -15.63
N TRP A 153 11.17 2.13 -14.60
CA TRP A 153 11.27 2.77 -13.28
C TRP A 153 12.70 2.74 -12.72
N GLN A 154 13.42 1.63 -12.93
CA GLN A 154 14.79 1.46 -12.45
C GLN A 154 15.85 2.23 -13.28
N ALA A 155 15.50 2.68 -14.48
CA ALA A 155 16.41 3.40 -15.37
C ALA A 155 16.46 4.91 -15.10
N ILE A 156 15.52 5.44 -14.30
CA ILE A 156 15.44 6.84 -13.88
C ILE A 156 15.96 6.97 -12.45
#